data_AF-A0A662X6Z2-F1
#
_entry.id   AF-A0A662X6Z2-F1
#
_cell.length_a   1.000
_cell.length_b   1.000
_cell.length_c   1.000
_cell.angle_alpha   90.00
_cell.angle_beta   90.00
_cell.angle_gamma   90.00
#
_symmetry.space_group_name_H-M   'P 1'
#
loop_
_entity.id
_entity.type
_entity.pdbx_description
1 polymer ?
#
loop_
_entity_poly.entity_id
_entity_poly.type
_entity_poly.pdbx_seq_one_letter_code
_entity_poly.pdbx_strand_id
1 'polypeptide(L)'
;MCTSSPPQALADYHHALELLPGNGDIQSRVALVHYQFGVELFNRALFDKAELEFGNAIAQDAKVAAYYVRRGDAARYLEKHQAACADYQQALRLNPNDRDTHVNVTEAHNSFKKKNQRVQELFRNRPVVPPPSMNTLK
;
A
#
# COMPACT_ATOMS: atom_id res chain seq x y z
N MET A 1 19.74 21.74 -15.71
CA MET A 1 18.95 20.50 -15.56
C MET A 1 17.88 20.77 -14.52
N CYS A 2 16.66 21.11 -14.92
CA CYS A 2 15.56 21.34 -13.99
C CYS A 2 15.07 19.99 -13.47
N THR A 3 15.62 19.54 -12.36
CA THR A 3 14.95 18.56 -11.51
C THR A 3 13.80 19.31 -10.84
N SER A 4 12.67 19.48 -11.53
CA SER A 4 11.45 20.00 -10.90
C SER A 4 11.16 19.09 -9.72
N SER A 5 11.31 19.61 -8.50
CA SER A 5 10.95 18.87 -7.31
C SER A 5 9.45 18.55 -7.40
N PRO A 6 8.98 17.37 -6.96
CA PRO A 6 7.58 16.98 -7.07
C PRO A 6 6.57 18.05 -6.64
N PRO A 7 6.81 18.85 -5.57
CA PRO A 7 5.95 19.97 -5.20
C PRO A 7 5.80 21.06 -6.27
N GLN A 8 6.85 21.36 -7.04
CA GLN A 8 6.83 22.39 -8.08
C GLN A 8 6.04 21.92 -9.29
N ALA A 9 6.24 20.66 -9.72
CA ALA A 9 5.48 20.08 -10.83
C ALA A 9 3.98 19.99 -10.50
N LEU A 10 3.62 19.66 -9.25
CA LEU A 10 2.22 19.64 -8.80
C LEU A 10 1.60 21.04 -8.79
N ALA A 11 2.35 22.08 -8.41
CA ALA A 11 1.86 23.46 -8.44
C ALA A 11 1.51 23.92 -9.87
N ASP A 12 2.37 23.62 -10.85
CA ASP A 12 2.12 23.94 -12.25
C ASP A 12 0.86 23.21 -12.77
N TYR A 13 0.68 21.94 -12.40
CA TYR A 13 -0.52 21.19 -12.78
C TYR A 13 -1.79 21.64 -12.06
N HIS A 14 -1.71 22.11 -10.82
CA HIS A 14 -2.88 22.67 -10.12
C HIS A 14 -3.42 23.88 -10.87
N HIS A 15 -2.55 24.78 -11.33
CA HIS A 15 -2.98 25.90 -12.15
C HIS A 15 -3.59 25.45 -13.48
N ALA A 16 -3.03 24.40 -14.10
CA ALA A 16 -3.60 23.83 -15.32
C ALA A 16 -5.00 23.21 -15.09
N LEU A 17 -5.24 22.61 -13.92
CA LEU A 17 -6.55 22.07 -13.52
C LEU A 17 -7.58 23.17 -13.24
N GLU A 18 -7.17 24.34 -12.74
CA GLU A 18 -8.05 25.50 -12.59
C GLU A 18 -8.53 26.02 -13.95
N LEU A 19 -7.64 26.03 -14.95
CA LEU A 19 -7.95 26.51 -16.29
C LEU A 19 -8.81 25.51 -17.08
N LEU A 20 -8.59 24.21 -16.89
CA LEU A 20 -9.28 23.14 -17.61
C LEU A 20 -9.75 22.04 -16.64
N PRO A 21 -10.80 22.32 -15.83
CA PRO A 21 -11.30 21.35 -14.87
C PRO A 21 -11.84 20.10 -15.60
N GLY A 22 -11.39 18.92 -15.19
CA GLY A 22 -11.83 17.64 -15.74
C GLY A 22 -11.08 17.18 -17.00
N ASN A 23 -9.97 17.82 -17.37
CA ASN A 23 -9.11 17.30 -18.43
C ASN A 23 -8.36 16.04 -17.95
N GLY A 24 -8.69 14.89 -18.56
CA GLY A 24 -8.11 13.60 -18.22
C GLY A 24 -6.59 13.51 -18.46
N ASP A 25 -6.03 14.22 -19.44
CA ASP A 25 -4.57 14.22 -19.68
C ASP A 25 -3.83 14.88 -18.51
N ILE A 26 -4.37 15.99 -18.00
CA ILE A 26 -3.79 16.69 -16.86
C ILE A 26 -3.90 15.82 -15.60
N GLN A 27 -5.04 15.17 -15.37
CA GLN A 27 -5.22 14.24 -14.25
C GLN A 27 -4.23 13.08 -14.30
N SER A 28 -4.05 12.44 -15.47
CA SER A 28 -3.05 11.37 -15.63
C SER A 28 -1.63 11.86 -15.39
N ARG A 29 -1.29 13.11 -15.75
CA ARG A 29 0.02 13.71 -15.44
C ARG A 29 0.21 13.96 -13.94
N VAL A 30 -0.81 14.48 -13.26
CA VAL A 30 -0.78 14.65 -11.79
C VAL A 30 -0.63 13.30 -11.11
N ALA A 31 -1.36 12.28 -11.56
CA ALA A 31 -1.24 10.91 -11.07
C ALA A 31 0.20 10.39 -11.19
N LEU A 32 0.82 10.61 -12.36
CA LEU A 32 2.19 10.19 -12.63
C LEU A 32 3.22 10.89 -11.72
N VAL A 33 3.04 12.19 -11.45
CA VAL A 33 3.94 12.93 -10.53
C VAL A 33 3.86 12.36 -9.11
N HIS A 34 2.64 12.14 -8.60
CA HIS A 34 2.45 11.49 -7.30
C HIS A 34 3.07 10.10 -7.26
N TYR A 35 2.87 9.30 -8.31
CA TYR A 35 3.48 7.98 -8.42
C TYR A 35 5.01 8.02 -8.36
N GLN A 36 5.64 8.90 -9.16
CA GLN A 36 7.10 9.04 -9.18
C GLN A 36 7.64 9.49 -7.82
N PHE A 37 6.95 10.41 -7.16
CA PHE A 37 7.35 10.85 -5.83
C PHE A 37 7.18 9.75 -4.79
N GLY A 38 6.09 8.99 -4.86
CA GLY A 38 5.87 7.81 -4.03
C GLY A 38 6.99 6.77 -4.19
N VAL A 39 7.48 6.54 -5.41
CA VAL A 39 8.62 5.64 -5.67
C VAL A 39 9.90 6.16 -5.01
N GLU A 40 10.18 7.46 -5.11
CA GLU A 40 11.36 8.06 -4.45
C GLU A 40 11.28 7.91 -2.92
N LEU A 41 10.11 8.17 -2.33
CA LEU A 41 9.88 7.99 -0.89
C LEU A 41 10.02 6.54 -0.47
N PHE A 42 9.50 5.62 -1.29
CA PHE A 42 9.62 4.19 -1.06
C PHE A 42 11.07 3.71 -1.08
N ASN A 43 11.88 4.20 -2.03
CA ASN A 43 13.31 3.91 -2.12
C ASN A 43 14.09 4.43 -0.89
N ARG A 44 13.58 5.48 -0.24
CA ARG A 44 14.10 6.02 1.03
C ARG A 44 13.53 5.31 2.27
N ALA A 45 12.78 4.23 2.09
CA ALA A 45 12.08 3.49 3.14
C ALA A 45 11.04 4.32 3.94
N LEU A 46 10.57 5.44 3.38
CA LEU A 46 9.50 6.27 3.95
C LEU A 46 8.14 5.73 3.50
N PHE A 47 7.80 4.52 3.96
CA PHE A 47 6.67 3.76 3.45
C PHE A 47 5.30 4.40 3.73
N ASP A 48 5.16 5.09 4.86
CA ASP A 48 3.95 5.86 5.23
C ASP A 48 3.67 6.99 4.24
N LYS A 49 4.71 7.75 3.88
CA LYS A 49 4.61 8.83 2.90
C LYS A 49 4.42 8.27 1.49
N ALA A 50 5.11 7.18 1.15
CA ALA A 50 4.94 6.52 -0.14
C ALA A 50 3.50 6.00 -0.34
N GLU A 51 2.92 5.37 0.69
CA GLU A 51 1.52 4.91 0.66
C GLU A 51 0.54 6.06 0.37
N LEU A 52 0.77 7.23 1.00
CA LEU A 52 -0.03 8.43 0.77
C LEU A 52 0.08 8.91 -0.68
N GLU A 53 1.30 9.02 -1.22
CA GLU A 53 1.51 9.49 -2.60
C GLU A 53 0.93 8.51 -3.63
N PHE A 54 1.06 7.19 -3.41
CA PHE A 54 0.38 6.22 -4.28
C PHE A 54 -1.15 6.33 -4.16
N GLY A 55 -1.68 6.63 -2.98
CA GLY A 55 -3.09 6.95 -2.78
C GLY A 55 -3.54 8.18 -3.59
N ASN A 56 -2.74 9.23 -3.60
CA ASN A 56 -3.00 10.43 -4.40
C ASN A 56 -2.98 10.10 -5.91
N ALA A 57 -2.03 9.27 -6.36
CA ALA A 57 -1.99 8.82 -7.75
C ALA A 57 -3.27 8.07 -8.16
N ILE A 58 -3.75 7.16 -7.30
CA ILE A 58 -5.00 6.41 -7.52
C ILE A 58 -6.22 7.34 -7.55
N ALA A 59 -6.25 8.38 -6.70
CA ALA A 59 -7.36 9.33 -6.67
C ALA A 59 -7.48 10.14 -7.97
N GLN A 60 -6.36 10.35 -8.68
CA GLN A 60 -6.34 11.02 -9.97
C GLN A 60 -6.60 10.05 -11.14
N ASP A 61 -6.00 8.86 -11.11
CA ASP A 61 -6.24 7.82 -12.11
C ASP A 61 -6.31 6.42 -11.48
N ALA A 62 -7.54 5.96 -11.25
CA ALA A 62 -7.83 4.69 -10.62
C ALA A 62 -7.69 3.48 -11.56
N LYS A 63 -7.35 3.67 -12.85
CA LYS A 63 -7.30 2.59 -13.85
C LYS A 63 -5.90 2.00 -14.02
N VAL A 64 -4.89 2.59 -13.38
CA VAL A 64 -3.50 2.15 -13.48
C VAL A 64 -3.18 1.09 -12.42
N ALA A 65 -3.02 -0.16 -12.84
CA ALA A 65 -2.74 -1.29 -11.95
C ALA A 65 -1.47 -1.07 -11.10
N ALA A 66 -0.42 -0.49 -11.69
CA ALA A 66 0.87 -0.27 -11.03
C ALA A 66 0.77 0.59 -9.75
N TYR A 67 -0.18 1.52 -9.68
CA TYR A 67 -0.36 2.37 -8.49
C TYR A 67 -0.85 1.56 -7.29
N TYR A 68 -1.77 0.63 -7.52
CA TYR A 68 -2.24 -0.30 -6.48
C TYR A 68 -1.14 -1.26 -6.05
N VAL A 69 -0.35 -1.82 -6.99
CA VAL A 69 0.78 -2.69 -6.63
C VAL A 69 1.73 -1.97 -5.68
N ARG A 70 2.07 -0.72 -5.98
CA ARG A 70 3.05 0.06 -5.21
C ARG A 70 2.51 0.54 -3.88
N ARG A 71 1.22 0.89 -3.81
CA ARG A 71 0.55 1.12 -2.52
C ARG A 71 0.50 -0.15 -1.68
N GLY A 72 0.22 -1.29 -2.30
CA GLY A 72 0.25 -2.61 -1.67
C GLY A 72 1.63 -2.97 -1.12
N ASP A 73 2.70 -2.67 -1.87
CA ASP A 73 4.08 -2.84 -1.42
C ASP A 73 4.34 -1.99 -0.16
N ALA A 74 4.02 -0.69 -0.21
CA ALA A 74 4.18 0.20 0.93
C ALA A 74 3.41 -0.30 2.17
N ALA A 75 2.15 -0.69 1.99
CA ALA A 75 1.31 -1.27 3.03
C ALA A 75 1.90 -2.57 3.60
N ARG A 76 2.52 -3.42 2.77
CA ARG A 76 3.20 -4.65 3.20
C ARG A 76 4.40 -4.35 4.10
N TYR A 77 5.22 -3.35 3.78
CA TYR A 77 6.34 -2.91 4.63
C TYR A 77 5.87 -2.27 5.93
N LEU A 78 4.70 -1.62 5.94
CA LEU A 78 4.03 -1.10 7.13
C LEU A 78 3.27 -2.18 7.92
N GLU A 79 3.38 -3.45 7.54
CA GLU A 79 2.67 -4.58 8.15
C GLU A 79 1.14 -4.52 8.04
N LYS A 80 0.60 -3.65 7.19
CA LYS A 80 -0.83 -3.50 6.87
C LYS A 80 -1.26 -4.53 5.84
N HIS A 81 -1.06 -5.80 6.15
CA HIS A 81 -1.20 -6.90 5.19
C HIS A 81 -2.60 -7.04 4.56
N GLN A 82 -3.66 -6.74 5.32
CA GLN A 82 -5.03 -6.76 4.78
C GLN A 82 -5.24 -5.70 3.69
N ALA A 83 -4.75 -4.48 3.93
CA ALA A 83 -4.80 -3.40 2.94
C ALA A 83 -3.96 -3.74 1.71
N ALA A 84 -2.76 -4.29 1.91
CA ALA A 84 -1.90 -4.75 0.83
C ALA A 84 -2.60 -5.80 -0.05
N CYS A 85 -3.24 -6.81 0.55
CA CYS A 85 -3.99 -7.81 -0.20
C CYS A 85 -5.15 -7.20 -1.02
N ALA A 86 -5.88 -6.25 -0.46
CA ALA A 86 -6.97 -5.57 -1.19
C ALA A 86 -6.45 -4.81 -2.42
N ASP A 87 -5.31 -4.13 -2.28
CA ASP A 87 -4.67 -3.39 -3.37
C ASP A 87 -4.15 -4.31 -4.46
N TYR A 88 -3.47 -5.39 -4.10
CA TYR A 88 -3.01 -6.38 -5.07
C TYR A 88 -4.17 -7.04 -5.83
N GLN A 89 -5.30 -7.31 -5.16
CA GLN A 89 -6.51 -7.80 -5.82
C GLN A 89 -7.08 -6.77 -6.81
N GLN A 90 -7.06 -5.49 -6.46
CA GLN A 90 -7.51 -4.43 -7.37
C GLN A 90 -6.57 -4.31 -8.59
N ALA A 91 -5.26 -4.41 -8.39
CA ALA A 91 -4.28 -4.45 -9.48
C ALA A 91 -4.55 -5.62 -10.44
N LEU A 92 -4.80 -6.82 -9.92
CA LEU A 92 -5.16 -7.99 -10.73
C LEU A 92 -6.50 -7.83 -11.48
N ARG A 93 -7.48 -7.14 -10.89
CA ARG A 93 -8.74 -6.83 -11.59
C ARG A 93 -8.51 -5.91 -12.79
N LEU A 94 -7.57 -4.98 -12.68
CA LEU A 94 -7.24 -4.02 -13.74
C LEU A 94 -6.33 -4.63 -14.81
N ASN A 95 -5.36 -5.46 -14.41
CA ASN A 95 -4.50 -6.19 -15.34
C ASN A 95 -4.37 -7.67 -14.91
N PRO A 96 -5.28 -8.55 -15.36
CA PRO A 96 -5.30 -9.95 -14.95
C PRO A 96 -4.08 -10.77 -15.41
N ASN A 97 -3.37 -10.29 -16.44
CA ASN A 97 -2.25 -11.01 -17.06
C ASN A 97 -0.88 -10.50 -16.62
N ASP A 98 -0.83 -9.55 -15.69
CA ASP A 98 0.43 -9.04 -15.17
C ASP A 98 1.11 -10.06 -14.26
N ARG A 99 2.13 -10.73 -14.80
CA ARG A 99 2.91 -11.75 -14.10
C ARG A 99 3.58 -11.20 -12.84
N ASP A 100 4.08 -9.98 -12.87
CA ASP A 100 4.79 -9.37 -11.75
C ASP A 100 3.81 -9.08 -10.60
N THR A 101 2.60 -8.62 -10.93
CA THR A 101 1.53 -8.47 -9.94
C THR A 101 1.14 -9.81 -9.32
N HIS A 102 1.02 -10.89 -10.10
CA HIS A 102 0.71 -12.22 -9.56
C HIS A 102 1.75 -12.74 -8.55
N VAL A 103 3.04 -12.50 -8.81
CA VAL A 103 4.12 -12.84 -7.88
C VAL A 103 3.96 -12.05 -6.58
N ASN A 104 3.76 -10.74 -6.67
CA ASN A 104 3.61 -9.86 -5.50
C ASN A 104 2.38 -10.23 -4.65
N VAL A 105 1.25 -10.59 -5.28
CA VAL A 105 0.03 -11.08 -4.60
C VAL A 105 0.34 -12.34 -3.80
N THR A 106 1.03 -13.29 -4.43
CA THR A 106 1.36 -14.59 -3.82
C THR A 106 2.26 -14.42 -2.61
N GLU A 107 3.30 -13.57 -2.73
CA GLU A 107 4.21 -13.25 -1.63
C GLU A 107 3.49 -12.54 -0.47
N ALA A 108 2.66 -11.54 -0.78
CA ALA A 108 1.91 -10.82 0.23
C ALA A 108 0.92 -11.73 0.97
N HIS A 109 0.22 -12.60 0.24
CA HIS A 109 -0.70 -13.58 0.81
C HIS A 109 0.03 -14.59 1.71
N ASN A 110 1.20 -15.09 1.27
CA ASN A 110 2.03 -15.99 2.06
C ASN A 110 2.57 -15.32 3.33
N SER A 111 3.00 -14.06 3.22
CA SER A 111 3.47 -13.27 4.37
C SER A 111 2.36 -13.05 5.40
N PHE A 112 1.16 -12.70 4.94
CA PHE A 112 -0.02 -12.56 5.80
C PHE A 112 -0.39 -13.88 6.49
N LYS A 113 -0.44 -14.98 5.74
CA LYS A 113 -0.76 -16.31 6.27
C LYS A 113 0.25 -16.74 7.34
N LYS A 114 1.55 -16.54 7.10
CA LYS A 114 2.63 -16.92 8.03
C LYS A 114 2.57 -16.13 9.34
N LYS A 115 2.30 -14.82 9.29
CA LYS A 115 2.15 -14.01 10.51
C LYS A 115 0.93 -14.44 11.33
N ASN A 116 -0.22 -14.67 10.69
CA ASN A 116 -1.41 -15.14 11.38
C ASN A 116 -1.20 -16.52 12.03
N GLN A 117 -0.52 -17.44 11.34
CA GLN A 117 -0.15 -18.74 11.91
C GLN A 117 0.75 -18.60 13.13
N ARG A 118 1.78 -17.73 13.08
CA ARG A 118 2.69 -17.50 14.21
C ARG A 118 1.98 -16.90 15.42
N VAL A 119 1.06 -15.97 15.17
CA VAL A 119 0.21 -15.37 16.22
C VAL A 119 -0.70 -16.44 16.84
N GLN A 120 -1.37 -17.27 16.03
CA GLN A 120 -2.20 -18.36 16.53
C GLN A 120 -1.41 -19.40 17.33
N GLU A 121 -0.20 -19.76 16.88
CA GLU A 121 0.69 -20.68 17.59
C GLU A 121 1.15 -20.11 18.94
N LEU A 122 1.50 -18.82 18.99
CA LEU A 122 1.80 -18.11 20.23
C LEU A 122 0.63 -18.16 21.22
N PHE A 123 -0.60 -17.97 20.75
CA PHE A 123 -1.79 -18.09 21.58
C PHE A 123 -2.05 -19.52 22.05
N ARG A 124 -1.84 -20.52 21.17
CA ARG A 124 -2.01 -21.95 21.51
C ARG A 124 -1.00 -22.42 22.54
N ASN A 125 0.24 -21.94 22.46
CA ASN A 125 1.33 -22.34 23.35
C ASN A 125 1.42 -21.46 24.61
N ARG A 126 0.46 -20.56 24.84
CA ARG A 126 0.40 -19.78 26.08
C ARG A 126 0.11 -20.76 27.24
N PRO A 127 0.97 -20.82 28.27
CA PRO A 127 0.72 -21.69 29.40
C PRO A 127 -0.61 -21.28 30.05
N VAL A 128 -1.55 -22.23 30.12
CA VAL A 128 -2.77 -22.07 30.90
C VAL A 128 -2.32 -22.05 32.35
N VAL A 129 -2.30 -20.87 32.97
CA VAL A 129 -2.04 -20.75 34.40
C VAL A 129 -3.27 -21.35 35.09
N PRO A 130 -3.17 -22.51 35.75
CA PRO A 130 -4.32 -23.07 36.44
C PRO A 130 -4.74 -22.07 37.55
N PRO A 131 -6.05 -21.87 37.77
CA PRO A 131 -6.51 -20.99 38.84
C PRO A 131 -5.93 -21.47 40.17
N PRO A 132 -5.51 -20.55 41.06
CA PRO A 132 -4.92 -20.92 42.34
C PRO A 132 -5.90 -21.85 43.09
N SER A 133 -5.42 -23.01 43.51
CA SER A 133 -6.22 -23.96 44.28
C SER A 133 -6.61 -23.30 45.60
N MET A 134 -7.90 -22.98 45.73
CA MET A 134 -8.48 -22.54 46.99
C MET A 134 -8.52 -23.74 47.93
N ASN A 135 -7.42 -23.94 48.65
CA ASN A 135 -7.34 -24.89 49.74
C ASN A 135 -8.20 -24.33 50.89
N THR A 136 -9.48 -24.72 50.93
CA THR A 136 -10.34 -24.47 52.09
C THR A 136 -9.84 -25.36 53.23
N LEU A 137 -9.08 -24.75 54.14
CA LEU A 137 -8.71 -25.32 55.44
C LEU A 137 -9.97 -25.80 56.16
N LYS A 138 -9.88 -27.03 56.68
CA LYS A 138 -10.90 -27.69 57.52
C LYS A 138 -11.21 -26.88 58.78
#